data_AF-A0A3A0AIF4-F1
#
_entry.id   AF-A0A3A0AIF4-F1
#
_cell.length_a   1.000
_cell.length_b   1.000
_cell.length_c   1.000
_cell.angle_alpha   90.00
_cell.angle_beta   90.00
_cell.angle_gamma   90.00
#
_symmetry.space_group_name_H-M   'P 1'
#
loop_
_entity.id
_entity.type
_entity.pdbx_description
1 polymer ?
#
loop_
_entity_poly.entity_id
_entity_poly.type
_entity_poly.pdbx_seq_one_letter_code
_entity_poly.pdbx_strand_id
1 'polypeptide(L)'
;MTTQAAPQAINYEHKIFAIARRLPPDRRSQLLAFARFLAFETFQTHDLDFLEDETDFEDEYTEADARWDAIFESEEGQLTLEKLADEALAEIRAGKARPIVFTADGEIAPG
;
A
#
# COMPACT_ATOMS: atom_id res chain seq x y z
N MET A 1 -14.24 25.96 -42.41
CA MET A 1 -14.55 24.64 -41.82
C MET A 1 -13.27 23.85 -41.77
N THR A 2 -12.54 23.90 -40.65
CA THR A 2 -11.32 23.08 -40.50
C THR A 2 -11.03 22.93 -39.02
N THR A 3 -11.07 21.70 -38.52
CA THR A 3 -10.18 21.15 -37.49
C THR A 3 -10.54 19.68 -37.37
N GLN A 4 -9.72 18.82 -37.98
CA GLN A 4 -9.69 17.40 -37.67
C GLN A 4 -8.26 17.12 -37.20
N ALA A 5 -8.07 17.12 -35.88
CA ALA A 5 -6.81 16.80 -35.22
C ALA A 5 -6.96 15.46 -34.49
N ALA A 6 -6.54 14.37 -35.15
CA ALA A 6 -5.99 13.12 -34.60
C ALA A 6 -5.68 12.19 -35.79
N PRO A 7 -4.49 11.54 -35.87
CA PRO A 7 -4.03 10.62 -34.83
C PRO A 7 -2.50 10.69 -34.59
N GLN A 8 -2.06 11.34 -33.52
CA GLN A 8 -0.64 11.30 -33.08
C GLN A 8 -0.36 10.17 -32.07
N ALA A 9 -1.39 9.45 -31.61
CA ALA A 9 -1.27 8.43 -30.56
C ALA A 9 -0.41 7.23 -30.98
N ILE A 10 -0.48 6.81 -32.24
CA ILE A 10 0.21 5.61 -32.76
C ILE A 10 1.74 5.75 -32.75
N ASN A 11 2.29 6.98 -32.73
CA ASN A 11 3.74 7.20 -32.82
C ASN A 11 4.44 7.10 -31.46
N TYR A 12 3.77 7.53 -30.38
CA TYR A 12 4.38 7.59 -29.05
C TYR A 12 4.49 6.23 -28.40
N GLU A 13 3.46 5.38 -28.52
CA GLU A 13 3.46 4.02 -27.99
C GLU A 13 4.65 3.19 -28.54
N HIS A 14 4.82 3.17 -29.86
CA HIS A 14 5.93 2.46 -30.50
C HIS A 14 7.29 2.99 -30.08
N LYS A 15 7.43 4.30 -29.87
CA LYS A 15 8.67 4.92 -29.39
C LYS A 15 8.98 4.53 -27.95
N ILE A 16 7.98 4.55 -27.07
CA ILE A 16 8.13 4.15 -25.67
C ILE A 16 8.53 2.67 -25.60
N PHE A 17 7.88 1.81 -26.38
CA PHE A 17 8.20 0.38 -26.41
C PHE A 17 9.61 0.11 -26.95
N ALA A 18 10.04 0.87 -27.96
CA ALA A 18 11.40 0.78 -28.51
C ALA A 18 12.47 1.24 -27.51
N ILE A 19 12.18 2.27 -26.70
CA ILE A 19 13.06 2.74 -25.61
C ILE A 19 13.11 1.69 -24.50
N ALA A 20 11.96 1.19 -24.04
CA ALA A 20 11.87 0.18 -23.00
C ALA A 20 12.67 -1.08 -23.35
N ARG A 21 12.61 -1.56 -24.60
CA ARG A 21 13.39 -2.72 -25.07
C ARG A 21 14.91 -2.52 -25.03
N ARG A 22 15.39 -1.29 -25.13
CA ARG A 22 16.83 -0.96 -25.15
C ARG A 22 17.41 -0.70 -23.76
N LEU A 23 16.57 -0.54 -22.75
CA LEU A 23 17.00 -0.27 -21.39
C LEU A 23 17.50 -1.55 -20.68
N PRO A 24 18.51 -1.45 -19.80
CA PRO A 24 18.87 -2.52 -18.88
C PRO A 24 17.68 -2.96 -18.01
N PRO A 25 17.67 -4.20 -17.49
CA PRO A 25 16.56 -4.74 -16.69
C PRO A 25 16.10 -3.81 -15.56
N ASP A 26 17.05 -3.29 -14.79
CA ASP A 26 16.78 -2.37 -13.66
C ASP A 26 16.13 -1.05 -14.09
N ARG A 27 16.41 -0.59 -15.31
CA ARG A 27 15.82 0.64 -15.86
C ARG A 27 14.45 0.37 -16.46
N ARG A 28 14.18 -0.85 -16.90
CA ARG A 28 12.83 -1.27 -17.35
C ARG A 28 11.87 -1.37 -16.18
N SER A 29 12.31 -1.95 -15.05
CA SER A 29 11.49 -2.02 -13.84
C SER A 29 11.17 -0.63 -13.28
N GLN A 30 12.14 0.28 -13.26
CA GLN A 30 11.91 1.68 -12.86
C GLN A 30 10.91 2.41 -13.77
N LEU A 31 11.00 2.19 -15.09
CA LEU A 31 10.06 2.79 -16.04
C LEU A 31 8.64 2.24 -15.86
N LEU A 32 8.51 0.94 -15.57
CA LEU A 32 7.23 0.31 -15.25
C LEU A 32 6.64 0.86 -13.94
N ALA A 33 7.45 0.96 -12.88
CA ALA A 33 7.04 1.53 -11.60
C ALA A 33 6.58 2.99 -11.74
N PHE A 34 7.29 3.79 -12.54
CA PHE A 34 6.90 5.17 -12.82
C PHE A 34 5.61 5.26 -13.64
N ALA A 35 5.41 4.38 -14.62
CA ALA A 35 4.15 4.31 -15.36
C ALA A 35 2.98 3.92 -14.45
N ARG A 36 3.20 3.00 -13.48
CA ARG A 36 2.22 2.62 -12.45
C ARG A 36 1.87 3.81 -11.56
N PHE A 37 2.86 4.57 -11.09
CA PHE A 37 2.62 5.79 -10.32
C PHE A 37 1.76 6.81 -11.08
N LEU A 38 2.08 7.09 -12.35
CA LEU A 38 1.29 8.02 -13.17
C LEU A 38 -0.14 7.52 -13.38
N ALA A 39 -0.34 6.22 -13.60
CA ALA A 39 -1.67 5.64 -13.72
C ALA A 39 -2.47 5.83 -12.41
N PHE A 40 -1.85 5.54 -11.27
CA PHE A 40 -2.47 5.72 -9.97
C PHE A 40 -2.85 7.19 -9.70
N GLU A 41 -1.94 8.14 -9.95
CA GLU A 41 -2.20 9.58 -9.77
C GLU A 41 -3.32 10.08 -10.70
N THR A 42 -3.32 9.61 -11.95
CA THR A 42 -4.25 10.08 -12.99
C THR A 42 -5.66 9.54 -12.80
N PHE A 43 -5.78 8.25 -12.48
CA PHE A 43 -7.09 7.58 -12.38
C PHE A 43 -7.63 7.59 -10.96
N GLN A 44 -6.80 7.82 -9.93
CA GLN A 44 -7.17 7.81 -8.50
C GLN A 44 -7.96 6.54 -8.10
N THR A 45 -7.84 5.48 -8.88
CA THR A 45 -8.50 4.20 -8.65
C THR A 45 -7.44 3.19 -8.21
N HIS A 46 -7.77 2.43 -7.17
CA HIS A 46 -7.01 1.23 -6.79
C HIS A 46 -7.22 0.07 -7.78
N ASP A 47 -8.06 0.27 -8.80
CA ASP A 47 -8.41 -0.70 -9.86
C ASP A 47 -7.27 -0.86 -10.89
N LEU A 48 -6.04 -1.02 -10.38
CA LEU A 48 -4.83 -1.38 -11.12
C LEU A 48 -4.52 -2.88 -10.98
N ASP A 49 -5.52 -3.71 -10.62
CA ASP A 49 -5.46 -5.18 -10.56
C ASP A 49 -4.82 -5.80 -11.83
N PHE A 50 -4.93 -5.14 -12.99
CA PHE A 50 -4.34 -5.60 -14.24
C PHE A 50 -2.82 -5.37 -14.37
N LEU A 51 -2.20 -4.64 -13.43
CA LEU A 51 -0.75 -4.36 -13.36
C LEU A 51 -0.06 -5.07 -12.19
N GLU A 52 -0.82 -5.72 -11.31
CA GLU A 52 -0.31 -6.55 -10.22
C GLU A 52 0.04 -7.94 -10.76
N ASP A 53 1.20 -8.03 -11.41
CA ASP A 53 1.95 -9.28 -11.45
C ASP A 53 2.91 -9.30 -10.26
N GLU A 54 2.34 -9.33 -9.05
CA GLU A 54 3.02 -9.63 -7.78
C GLU A 54 2.33 -10.82 -7.10
N THR A 55 2.27 -11.94 -7.83
CA THR A 55 1.64 -13.21 -7.42
C THR A 55 2.38 -13.99 -6.32
N ASP A 56 3.14 -13.35 -5.43
CA ASP A 56 3.87 -14.08 -4.37
C ASP A 56 3.86 -13.42 -2.97
N PHE A 57 3.26 -12.24 -2.78
CA PHE A 57 3.27 -11.57 -1.45
C PHE A 57 1.91 -11.20 -0.86
N GLU A 58 0.80 -11.26 -1.61
CA GLU A 58 -0.51 -10.82 -1.12
C GLU A 58 -1.35 -11.91 -0.43
N ASP A 59 -1.10 -13.19 -0.74
CA ASP A 59 -1.91 -14.29 -0.20
C ASP A 59 -1.75 -14.46 1.33
N GLU A 60 -0.57 -14.17 1.90
CA GLU A 60 -0.35 -14.30 3.36
C GLU A 60 -0.90 -13.11 4.17
N TYR A 61 -0.96 -11.91 3.57
CA TYR A 61 -1.52 -10.72 4.23
C TYR A 61 -3.04 -10.71 4.18
N THR A 62 -3.65 -11.17 3.09
CA THR A 62 -5.12 -11.17 2.94
C THR A 62 -5.82 -12.11 3.92
N GLU A 63 -5.26 -13.29 4.22
CA GLU A 63 -5.84 -14.19 5.24
C GLU A 63 -5.68 -13.64 6.67
N ALA A 64 -4.54 -13.01 6.96
CA ALA A 64 -4.28 -12.40 8.25
C ALA A 64 -5.20 -11.20 8.51
N ASP A 65 -5.43 -10.39 7.49
CA ASP A 65 -6.33 -9.23 7.53
C ASP A 65 -7.80 -9.66 7.66
N ALA A 66 -8.24 -10.66 6.90
CA ALA A 66 -9.60 -11.20 7.00
C ALA A 66 -9.93 -11.74 8.41
N ARG A 67 -8.94 -12.30 9.11
CA ARG A 67 -9.10 -12.75 10.50
C ARG A 67 -9.26 -11.57 11.47
N TRP A 68 -8.53 -10.48 11.27
CA TRP A 68 -8.69 -9.28 12.09
C TRP A 68 -10.04 -8.62 11.84
N ASP A 69 -10.47 -8.53 10.58
CA ASP A 69 -11.78 -8.01 10.21
C ASP A 69 -12.90 -8.80 10.87
N ALA A 70 -12.83 -10.14 10.84
CA ALA A 70 -13.81 -11.00 11.51
C ALA A 70 -13.89 -10.74 13.03
N ILE A 71 -12.76 -10.47 13.70
CA ILE A 71 -12.73 -10.12 15.12
C ILE A 71 -13.41 -8.76 15.34
N PHE A 72 -13.11 -7.76 14.52
CA PHE A 72 -13.71 -6.43 14.62
C PHE A 72 -15.21 -6.43 14.32
N GLU A 73 -15.70 -7.30 13.45
CA GLU A 73 -17.13 -7.38 13.13
C GLU A 73 -17.93 -8.19 14.17
N SER A 74 -17.28 -9.06 14.93
CA SER A 74 -17.94 -9.92 15.92
C SER A 74 -18.25 -9.19 17.23
N GLU A 75 -19.42 -9.48 17.82
CA GLU A 75 -19.82 -8.95 19.13
C GLU A 75 -18.86 -9.42 20.26
N GLU A 76 -18.42 -10.68 20.21
CA GLU A 76 -17.45 -11.24 21.15
C GLU A 76 -16.08 -10.56 21.05
N GLY A 77 -15.62 -10.27 19.83
CA GLY A 77 -14.38 -9.54 19.59
C GLY A 77 -14.45 -8.10 20.11
N GLN A 78 -15.56 -7.40 19.89
CA GLN A 78 -15.78 -6.06 20.43
C GLN A 78 -15.75 -6.03 21.97
N LEU A 79 -16.46 -6.95 22.62
CA LEU A 79 -16.44 -7.06 24.10
C LEU A 79 -15.04 -7.39 24.63
N THR A 80 -14.30 -8.24 23.92
CA THR A 80 -12.93 -8.61 24.30
C THR A 80 -11.99 -7.41 24.16
N LEU A 81 -12.08 -6.66 23.06
CA LEU A 81 -11.28 -5.46 22.84
C LEU A 81 -11.59 -4.35 23.84
N GLU A 82 -12.85 -4.14 24.19
CA GLU A 82 -13.27 -3.19 25.23
C GLU A 82 -12.66 -3.55 26.59
N LYS A 83 -12.73 -4.83 26.97
CA LYS A 83 -12.10 -5.32 28.21
C LYS A 83 -10.58 -5.10 28.21
N LEU A 84 -9.90 -5.40 27.11
CA LEU A 84 -8.46 -5.19 26.97
C LEU A 84 -8.08 -3.70 27.08
N ALA A 85 -8.91 -2.82 26.51
CA ALA A 85 -8.72 -1.37 26.62
C ALA A 85 -8.88 -0.89 28.07
N ASP A 86 -9.89 -1.39 28.79
CA ASP A 86 -10.11 -1.08 30.19
C ASP A 86 -8.96 -1.56 31.09
N GLU A 87 -8.45 -2.77 30.86
CA GLU A 87 -7.28 -3.32 31.56
C GLU A 87 -6.04 -2.45 31.30
N ALA A 88 -5.77 -2.10 30.05
CA ALA A 88 -4.64 -1.24 29.69
C ALA A 88 -4.74 0.15 30.35
N LEU A 89 -5.94 0.76 30.35
CA LEU A 89 -6.18 2.04 31.04
C LEU A 89 -5.97 1.92 32.55
N ALA A 90 -6.40 0.82 33.17
CA ALA A 90 -6.19 0.57 34.58
C ALA A 90 -4.70 0.44 34.91
N GLU A 91 -3.91 -0.24 34.07
CA GLU A 91 -2.46 -0.37 34.24
C GLU A 91 -1.72 0.97 34.08
N ILE A 92 -2.13 1.79 33.11
CA ILE A 92 -1.60 3.15 32.93
C ILE A 92 -1.88 3.99 34.18
N ARG A 93 -3.13 3.98 34.67
CA ARG A 93 -3.52 4.72 35.89
C ARG A 93 -2.80 4.21 37.14
N ALA A 94 -2.49 2.91 37.20
CA ALA A 94 -1.71 2.31 38.27
C ALA A 94 -0.20 2.59 38.15
N GLY A 95 0.25 3.31 37.11
CA GLY A 95 1.66 3.61 36.88
C GLY A 95 2.51 2.40 36.48
N LYS A 96 1.88 1.32 36.00
CA LYS A 96 2.56 0.10 35.54
C LYS A 96 3.01 0.18 34.09
N ALA A 97 2.41 1.08 33.31
CA ALA A 97 2.79 1.30 31.92
C ALA A 97 4.18 1.94 31.83
N ARG A 98 4.98 1.49 30.87
CA ARG A 98 6.30 2.06 30.57
C ARG A 98 6.18 3.12 29.48
N PRO A 99 6.88 4.25 29.59
CA PRO A 99 6.93 5.23 28.52
C PRO A 99 7.60 4.63 27.28
N ILE A 100 7.04 4.90 26.11
CA ILE A 100 7.71 4.61 24.84
C ILE A 100 8.74 5.71 24.61
N VAL A 101 10.01 5.33 24.49
CA VAL A 101 11.11 6.26 24.18
C VAL A 101 11.48 6.09 22.72
N PHE A 102 11.63 7.19 22.00
CA PHE A 102 12.10 7.18 20.62
C PHE A 102 13.58 7.61 20.55
N THR A 103 14.37 6.93 19.73
CA THR A 103 15.73 7.35 19.40
C THR A 103 15.71 8.57 18.49
N ALA A 104 16.86 9.23 18.31
CA ALA A 104 16.99 10.36 17.39
C ALA A 104 16.67 9.98 15.92
N ASP A 105 16.80 8.70 15.58
CA ASP A 105 16.52 8.14 14.26
C ASP A 105 15.06 7.64 14.14
N GLY A 106 14.25 7.77 15.19
CA GLY A 106 12.83 7.39 15.21
C GLY A 106 12.53 5.94 15.60
N GLU A 107 13.52 5.17 16.04
CA GLU A 107 13.33 3.79 16.52
C GLU A 107 12.79 3.76 17.96
N ILE A 108 12.09 2.68 18.33
CA ILE A 108 11.63 2.49 19.71
C ILE A 108 12.78 1.95 20.56
N ALA A 109 13.14 2.69 21.61
CA ALA A 109 14.10 2.28 22.62
C ALA A 109 13.38 1.76 23.89
N PRO A 110 13.99 0.82 24.64
CA PRO A 110 13.46 0.42 25.94
C PRO A 110 13.46 1.63 26.89
N GLY A 111 12.27 1.96 27.39
CA GLY A 111 12.05 2.97 28.43
C GLY A 111 12.23 2.45 29.85
#